data_AF-A0A846CM37-F1
#
_entry.id   AF-A0A846CM37-F1
#
_cell.length_a   1.000
_cell.length_b   1.000
_cell.length_c   1.000
_cell.angle_alpha   90.00
_cell.angle_beta   90.00
_cell.angle_gamma   90.00
#
_symmetry.space_group_name_H-M   'P 1'
#
loop_
_entity.id
_entity.type
_entity.pdbx_description
1 polymer ?
#
loop_
_entity_poly.entity_id
_entity_poly.type
_entity_poly.pdbx_seq_one_letter_code
_entity_poly.pdbx_strand_id
1 'polypeptide(L)'
;MRCGAPFARKLNLNESPFNVGVPIELPELTQEQIIELAQQYQLDCTASEVEQLQGLVGGHPYLIGECFNHLKFNGTGYLEQVLNNAATEAGIYRNHLRHLWQMLQQHQALADAFKDVIEASCPIPLESRSAYKLHSMGLVNLQGHQVTLRCQLYREYFQARFQQTP
;
A
#
# COMPACT_ATOMS: atom_id res chain seq x y z
N MET A 1 -40.76 6.77 36.54
CA MET A 1 -41.10 6.67 35.09
C MET A 1 -40.50 7.87 34.35
N ARG A 2 -40.08 7.67 33.09
CA ARG A 2 -39.37 8.57 32.14
C ARG A 2 -37.84 8.47 32.23
N CYS A 3 -37.23 7.47 31.58
CA CYS A 3 -36.92 7.31 30.15
C CYS A 3 -35.59 7.99 29.79
N GLY A 4 -34.59 7.15 29.53
CA GLY A 4 -33.23 7.54 29.19
C GLY A 4 -33.10 8.10 27.78
N ALA A 5 -32.14 9.01 27.62
CA ALA A 5 -31.67 9.44 26.32
C ALA A 5 -30.80 8.33 25.68
N PRO A 6 -30.98 7.99 24.40
CA PRO A 6 -30.08 7.09 23.72
C PRO A 6 -28.76 7.85 23.47
N PHE A 7 -27.68 7.41 24.13
CA PHE A 7 -26.33 7.72 23.67
C PHE A 7 -26.11 7.00 22.34
N ALA A 8 -26.54 7.62 21.25
CA ALA A 8 -26.13 7.20 19.91
C ALA A 8 -24.66 7.58 19.74
N ARG A 9 -23.77 6.68 20.17
CA ARG A 9 -22.34 6.75 19.89
C ARG A 9 -22.20 6.68 18.37
N LYS A 10 -21.74 7.77 17.74
CA LYS A 10 -21.30 7.74 16.34
C LYS A 10 -20.22 6.68 16.23
N LEU A 11 -20.54 5.54 15.64
CA LEU A 11 -19.57 4.53 15.29
C LEU A 11 -18.75 5.12 14.14
N ASN A 12 -17.51 5.51 14.44
CA ASN A 12 -16.50 5.57 13.40
C ASN A 12 -16.40 4.15 12.84
N LEU A 13 -16.78 3.96 11.58
CA LEU A 13 -16.78 2.67 10.89
C LEU A 13 -15.40 1.97 10.87
N ASN A 14 -14.33 2.69 11.19
CA ASN A 14 -12.96 2.17 11.28
C ASN A 14 -12.55 1.72 12.70
N GLU A 15 -13.41 1.92 13.71
CA GLU A 15 -13.15 1.51 15.09
C GLU A 15 -14.02 0.29 15.41
N SER A 16 -13.59 -0.88 14.92
CA SER A 16 -14.09 -2.14 15.45
C SER A 16 -13.84 -2.17 16.96
N PRO A 17 -14.79 -2.59 17.82
CA PRO A 17 -14.56 -2.75 19.26
C PRO A 17 -13.51 -3.83 19.57
N PHE A 18 -12.95 -4.49 18.54
CA PHE A 18 -11.82 -5.41 18.61
C PHE A 18 -10.47 -4.75 18.29
N ASN A 19 -10.42 -3.47 17.88
CA ASN A 19 -9.17 -2.70 17.70
C ASN A 19 -8.64 -2.14 19.04
N VAL A 20 -8.79 -2.87 20.14
CA VAL A 20 -8.28 -2.52 21.49
C VAL A 20 -6.87 -3.08 21.76
N GLY A 21 -6.12 -3.38 20.70
CA GLY A 21 -4.72 -3.81 20.78
C GLY A 21 -3.75 -2.65 20.60
N VAL A 22 -2.55 -2.79 21.17
CA VAL A 22 -1.40 -1.96 20.78
C VAL A 22 -1.17 -2.17 19.27
N PRO A 23 -1.19 -1.12 18.44
CA PRO A 23 -0.94 -1.26 17.01
C PRO A 23 0.48 -1.80 16.81
N ILE A 24 0.57 -2.98 16.21
CA ILE A 24 1.85 -3.55 15.78
C ILE A 24 2.09 -3.04 14.36
N GLU A 25 3.04 -2.13 14.19
CA GLU A 25 3.50 -1.74 12.86
C GLU A 25 4.33 -2.88 12.27
N LEU A 26 3.94 -3.34 11.08
CA LEU A 26 4.71 -4.29 10.30
C LEU A 26 5.74 -3.51 9.47
N PRO A 27 7.04 -3.63 9.79
CA PRO A 27 8.08 -2.96 9.02
C PRO A 27 8.15 -3.54 7.61
N GLU A 28 8.82 -2.81 6.73
CA GLU A 28 9.18 -3.33 5.42
C GLU A 28 10.15 -4.50 5.55
N LEU A 29 9.95 -5.50 4.70
CA LEU A 29 10.83 -6.65 4.58
C LEU A 29 12.16 -6.24 3.95
N THR A 30 13.25 -6.69 4.53
CA THR A 30 14.57 -6.59 3.91
C THR A 30 14.69 -7.56 2.74
N GLN A 31 15.70 -7.38 1.89
CA GLN A 31 15.93 -8.29 0.76
C GLN A 31 16.12 -9.74 1.25
N GLU A 32 16.88 -9.94 2.33
CA GLU A 32 17.10 -11.26 2.94
C GLU A 32 15.78 -11.89 3.40
N GLN A 33 14.92 -11.11 4.05
CA GLN A 33 13.61 -11.58 4.50
C GLN A 33 12.69 -11.95 3.33
N ILE A 34 12.77 -11.21 2.20
CA ILE A 34 12.01 -11.55 0.99
C ILE A 34 12.51 -12.86 0.39
N ILE A 35 13.83 -13.10 0.36
CA ILE A 35 14.44 -14.36 -0.10
C ILE A 35 14.01 -15.52 0.79
N GLU A 36 14.10 -15.36 2.12
CA GLU A 36 13.66 -16.38 3.08
C GLU A 36 12.17 -16.70 2.90
N LEU A 37 11.35 -15.68 2.69
CA LEU A 37 9.92 -15.86 2.45
C LEU A 37 9.66 -16.59 1.12
N ALA A 38 10.40 -16.29 0.05
CA ALA A 38 10.28 -16.99 -1.23
C ALA A 38 10.55 -18.50 -1.07
N GLN A 39 11.57 -18.87 -0.27
CA GLN A 39 11.89 -20.26 0.05
C GLN A 39 10.76 -20.94 0.83
N GLN A 40 10.13 -20.26 1.79
CA GLN A 40 8.96 -20.78 2.51
C GLN A 40 7.76 -21.03 1.58
N TYR A 41 7.63 -20.23 0.52
CA TYR A 41 6.63 -20.42 -0.53
C TYR A 41 7.03 -21.49 -1.56
N GLN A 42 8.23 -22.07 -1.45
CA GLN A 42 8.80 -23.05 -2.40
C GLN A 42 8.93 -22.45 -3.81
N LEU A 43 9.33 -21.18 -3.88
CA LEU A 43 9.59 -20.48 -5.13
C LEU A 43 11.08 -20.48 -5.44
N ASP A 44 11.44 -20.93 -6.64
CA ASP A 44 12.80 -20.89 -7.17
C ASP A 44 13.17 -19.48 -7.71
N CYS A 45 12.89 -18.43 -6.94
CA CYS A 45 13.26 -17.06 -7.31
C CYS A 45 14.77 -16.84 -7.16
N THR A 46 15.38 -16.24 -8.17
CA THR A 46 16.76 -15.75 -8.12
C THR A 46 16.85 -14.46 -7.30
N ALA A 47 18.06 -14.13 -6.83
CA ALA A 47 18.29 -12.87 -6.11
C ALA A 47 17.94 -11.64 -6.96
N SER A 48 18.19 -11.69 -8.28
CA SER A 48 17.86 -10.60 -9.20
C SER A 48 16.35 -10.42 -9.36
N GLU A 49 15.59 -11.52 -9.44
CA GLU A 49 14.12 -11.48 -9.46
C GLU A 49 13.54 -10.89 -8.18
N VAL A 50 14.10 -11.24 -7.03
CA VAL A 50 13.73 -10.64 -5.74
C VAL A 50 14.05 -9.14 -5.71
N GLU A 51 15.22 -8.74 -6.20
CA GLU A 51 15.61 -7.34 -6.30
C GLU A 51 14.66 -6.54 -7.19
N GLN A 52 14.26 -7.09 -8.34
CA GLN A 52 13.28 -6.46 -9.24
C GLN A 52 11.91 -6.29 -8.57
N LEU A 53 11.42 -7.33 -7.88
CA LEU A 53 10.17 -7.25 -7.14
C LEU A 53 10.26 -6.20 -6.04
N GLN A 54 11.32 -6.23 -5.23
CA GLN A 54 11.53 -5.25 -4.16
C GLN A 54 11.67 -3.82 -4.70
N GLY A 55 12.32 -3.64 -5.85
CA GLY A 55 12.43 -2.34 -6.51
C GLY A 55 11.05 -1.75 -6.90
N LEU A 56 10.10 -2.63 -7.27
CA LEU A 56 8.75 -2.22 -7.63
C LEU A 56 7.85 -1.98 -6.41
N VAL A 57 7.77 -2.95 -5.50
CA VAL A 57 6.79 -2.93 -4.39
C VAL A 57 7.39 -2.53 -3.04
N GLY A 58 8.68 -2.24 -2.99
CA GLY A 58 9.43 -2.06 -1.74
C GLY A 58 9.50 -3.35 -0.93
N GLY A 59 9.67 -3.22 0.38
CA GLY A 59 9.52 -4.34 1.31
C GLY A 59 8.08 -4.56 1.78
N HIS A 60 7.06 -4.10 1.05
CA HIS A 60 5.68 -4.09 1.54
C HIS A 60 5.14 -5.52 1.76
N PRO A 61 4.91 -5.98 3.01
CA PRO A 61 4.64 -7.40 3.28
C PRO A 61 3.42 -7.96 2.54
N TYR A 62 2.34 -7.17 2.47
CA TYR A 62 1.14 -7.55 1.71
C TYR A 62 1.40 -7.71 0.20
N LEU A 63 2.09 -6.76 -0.45
CA LEU A 63 2.33 -6.81 -1.90
C LEU A 63 3.31 -7.93 -2.29
N ILE A 64 4.32 -8.17 -1.46
CA ILE A 64 5.23 -9.31 -1.61
C ILE A 64 4.44 -10.61 -1.45
N GLY A 65 3.62 -10.73 -0.41
CA GLY A 65 2.78 -11.90 -0.18
C GLY A 65 1.78 -12.16 -1.31
N GLU A 66 1.16 -11.13 -1.87
CA GLU A 66 0.25 -11.27 -3.01
C GLU A 66 0.97 -11.75 -4.27
N CYS A 67 2.18 -11.23 -4.54
CA CYS A 67 3.05 -11.75 -5.61
C CYS A 67 3.39 -13.23 -5.39
N PHE A 68 3.90 -13.58 -4.21
CA PHE A 68 4.34 -14.95 -3.93
C PHE A 68 3.19 -15.95 -3.93
N ASN A 69 2.01 -15.56 -3.44
CA ASN A 69 0.80 -16.36 -3.59
C ASN A 69 0.48 -16.59 -5.06
N HIS A 70 0.54 -15.54 -5.90
CA HIS A 70 0.30 -15.69 -7.34
C HIS A 70 1.32 -16.63 -8.00
N LEU A 71 2.62 -16.45 -7.71
CA LEU A 71 3.68 -17.30 -8.27
C LEU A 71 3.58 -18.74 -7.79
N LYS A 72 3.14 -18.98 -6.56
CA LYS A 72 2.97 -20.35 -6.04
C LYS A 72 1.97 -21.17 -6.84
N PHE A 73 0.93 -20.53 -7.38
CA PHE A 73 -0.10 -21.21 -8.20
C PHE A 73 0.24 -21.28 -9.69
N ASN A 74 1.01 -20.31 -10.22
CA ASN A 74 1.26 -20.20 -11.66
C ASN A 74 2.69 -20.61 -12.06
N GLY A 75 3.64 -20.61 -11.13
CA GLY A 75 5.07 -20.82 -11.34
C GLY A 75 5.87 -19.52 -11.32
N THR A 76 7.16 -19.61 -10.96
CA THR A 76 8.08 -18.46 -10.88
C THR A 76 8.29 -17.75 -12.22
N GLY A 77 8.19 -18.47 -13.34
CA GLY A 77 8.30 -17.89 -14.69
C GLY A 77 7.25 -16.83 -15.03
N TYR A 78 6.22 -16.63 -14.20
CA TYR A 78 5.24 -15.55 -14.36
C TYR A 78 5.69 -14.21 -13.76
N LEU A 79 6.82 -14.17 -13.04
CA LEU A 79 7.24 -12.95 -12.34
C LEU A 79 7.43 -11.77 -13.30
N GLU A 80 8.06 -11.97 -14.45
CA GLU A 80 8.23 -10.91 -15.45
C GLU A 80 6.88 -10.34 -15.91
N GLN A 81 5.89 -11.21 -16.15
CA GLN A 81 4.54 -10.79 -16.51
C GLN A 81 3.86 -10.04 -15.36
N VAL A 82 4.08 -10.46 -14.10
CA VAL A 82 3.56 -9.76 -12.92
C VAL A 82 4.13 -8.35 -12.86
N LEU A 83 5.46 -8.21 -12.96
CA LEU A 83 6.14 -6.91 -12.91
C LEU A 83 5.66 -5.97 -14.02
N ASN A 84 5.59 -6.47 -15.26
CA ASN A 84 5.18 -5.67 -16.42
C ASN A 84 3.73 -5.19 -16.36
N ASN A 85 2.84 -5.95 -15.71
CA ASN A 85 1.42 -5.59 -15.61
C ASN A 85 1.04 -4.99 -14.25
N ALA A 86 1.97 -4.89 -13.30
CA ALA A 86 1.68 -4.64 -11.89
C ALA A 86 0.84 -3.38 -11.64
N ALA A 87 1.19 -2.28 -12.31
CA ALA A 87 0.52 -0.99 -12.22
C ALA A 87 -0.66 -0.84 -13.20
N THR A 88 -1.24 -1.93 -13.70
CA THR A 88 -2.31 -1.91 -14.70
C THR A 88 -3.58 -2.59 -14.20
N GLU A 89 -4.70 -2.37 -14.90
CA GLU A 89 -5.96 -3.07 -14.64
C GLU A 89 -5.90 -4.57 -14.96
N ALA A 90 -4.88 -5.05 -15.68
CA ALA A 90 -4.63 -6.47 -15.91
C ALA A 90 -3.75 -7.10 -14.81
N GLY A 91 -3.08 -6.27 -14.00
CA GLY A 91 -2.14 -6.69 -12.97
C GLY A 91 -2.79 -7.44 -11.81
N ILE A 92 -1.95 -8.13 -11.03
CA ILE A 92 -2.39 -8.86 -9.83
C ILE A 92 -2.85 -7.89 -8.73
N TYR A 93 -2.21 -6.72 -8.63
CA TYR A 93 -2.49 -5.70 -7.59
C TYR A 93 -3.72 -4.83 -7.87
N ARG A 94 -4.43 -5.03 -9.00
CA ARG A 94 -5.50 -4.13 -9.46
C ARG A 94 -6.59 -3.88 -8.41
N ASN A 95 -6.97 -4.88 -7.64
CA ASN A 95 -8.05 -4.76 -6.67
C ASN A 95 -7.62 -3.87 -5.50
N HIS A 96 -6.40 -4.08 -5.00
CA HIS A 96 -5.77 -3.26 -3.97
C HIS A 96 -5.62 -1.81 -4.43
N LEU A 97 -5.06 -1.59 -5.62
CA LEU A 97 -4.84 -0.27 -6.19
C LEU A 97 -6.15 0.50 -6.44
N ARG A 98 -7.20 -0.18 -6.94
CA ARG A 98 -8.54 0.41 -7.09
C ARG A 98 -9.19 0.76 -5.77
N HIS A 99 -9.03 -0.09 -4.76
CA HIS A 99 -9.56 0.19 -3.42
C HIS A 99 -8.90 1.45 -2.83
N LEU A 100 -7.58 1.54 -2.90
CA LEU A 100 -6.83 2.73 -2.47
C LEU A 100 -7.25 3.99 -3.25
N TRP A 101 -7.46 3.87 -4.56
CA TRP A 101 -7.95 4.98 -5.38
C TRP A 101 -9.34 5.47 -4.94
N GLN A 102 -10.29 4.55 -4.71
CA GLN A 102 -11.62 4.89 -4.22
C GLN A 102 -11.55 5.60 -2.86
N MET A 103 -10.64 5.19 -1.98
CA MET A 103 -10.43 5.82 -0.67
C MET A 103 -9.87 7.24 -0.81
N LEU A 104 -8.94 7.48 -1.73
CA LEU A 104 -8.39 8.82 -2.00
C LEU A 104 -9.48 9.75 -2.56
N GLN A 105 -10.31 9.26 -3.49
CA GLN A 105 -11.36 10.06 -4.12
C GLN A 105 -12.47 10.50 -3.17
N GLN A 106 -12.63 9.86 -2.00
CA GLN A 106 -13.59 10.29 -0.99
C GLN A 106 -13.20 11.62 -0.33
N HIS A 107 -11.94 12.04 -0.43
CA HIS A 107 -11.41 13.21 0.25
C HIS A 107 -10.44 13.98 -0.66
N GLN A 108 -10.93 15.04 -1.32
CA GLN A 108 -10.12 15.81 -2.28
C GLN A 108 -8.78 16.30 -1.69
N ALA A 109 -8.79 16.85 -0.48
CA ALA A 109 -7.56 17.31 0.18
C ALA A 109 -6.53 16.19 0.40
N LEU A 110 -6.98 14.95 0.62
CA LEU A 110 -6.11 13.78 0.77
C LEU A 110 -5.53 13.36 -0.59
N ALA A 111 -6.34 13.42 -1.65
CA ALA A 111 -5.91 13.14 -3.01
C ALA A 111 -4.88 14.16 -3.50
N ASP A 112 -5.12 15.45 -3.25
CA ASP A 112 -4.19 16.54 -3.59
C ASP A 112 -2.85 16.37 -2.84
N ALA A 113 -2.90 16.13 -1.53
CA ALA A 113 -1.70 15.88 -0.73
C ALA A 113 -0.92 14.65 -1.23
N PHE A 114 -1.61 13.59 -1.67
CA PHE A 114 -0.95 12.41 -2.21
C PHE A 114 -0.35 12.65 -3.60
N LYS A 115 -1.00 13.48 -4.42
CA LYS A 115 -0.45 13.92 -5.71
C LYS A 115 0.88 14.64 -5.52
N ASP A 116 0.97 15.54 -4.53
CA ASP A 116 2.22 16.22 -4.19
C ASP A 116 3.33 15.21 -3.83
N VAL A 117 3.00 14.15 -3.08
CA VAL A 117 3.97 13.09 -2.72
C VAL A 117 4.43 12.29 -3.93
N ILE A 118 3.54 12.01 -4.89
CA ILE A 118 3.89 11.29 -6.12
C ILE A 118 4.87 12.11 -6.96
N GLU A 119 4.63 13.42 -7.10
CA GLU A 119 5.43 14.34 -7.89
C GLU A 119 6.78 14.68 -7.22
N ALA A 120 6.88 14.53 -5.90
CA ALA A 120 8.11 14.81 -5.16
C ALA A 120 9.23 13.78 -5.44
N SER A 121 10.45 14.30 -5.61
CA SER A 121 11.67 13.49 -5.71
C SER A 121 12.39 13.30 -4.36
N CYS A 122 11.95 14.00 -3.31
CA CYS A 122 12.53 13.98 -1.97
C CYS A 122 11.41 14.03 -0.90
N PRO A 123 11.72 13.73 0.38
CA PRO A 123 10.74 13.81 1.44
C PRO A 123 10.12 15.21 1.55
N ILE A 124 8.78 15.29 1.63
CA ILE A 124 8.04 16.56 1.73
C ILE A 124 7.24 16.64 3.03
N PRO A 125 7.07 17.83 3.62
CA PRO A 125 6.14 18.01 4.73
C PRO A 125 4.69 17.90 4.24
N LEU A 126 3.83 17.32 5.06
CA LEU A 126 2.39 17.33 4.87
C LEU A 126 1.66 17.73 6.16
N GLU A 127 0.44 18.20 6.02
CA GLU A 127 -0.46 18.42 7.15
C GLU A 127 -0.68 17.09 7.92
N SER A 128 -0.65 17.15 9.26
CA SER A 128 -0.56 15.98 10.13
C SER A 128 -1.69 14.97 9.92
N ARG A 129 -2.93 15.41 9.73
CA ARG A 129 -4.06 14.51 9.46
C ARG A 129 -3.90 13.80 8.12
N SER A 130 -3.48 14.52 7.08
CA SER A 130 -3.24 13.97 5.75
C SER A 130 -2.07 12.97 5.77
N ALA A 131 -0.94 13.34 6.39
CA ALA A 131 0.22 12.47 6.57
C ALA A 131 -0.15 11.18 7.31
N TYR A 132 -0.84 11.29 8.46
CA TYR A 132 -1.27 10.13 9.23
C TYR A 132 -2.24 9.25 8.45
N LYS A 133 -3.18 9.85 7.70
CA LYS A 133 -4.17 9.10 6.94
C LYS A 133 -3.52 8.35 5.78
N LEU A 134 -2.64 8.99 5.02
CA LEU A 134 -1.88 8.34 3.93
C LEU A 134 -0.98 7.21 4.46
N HIS A 135 -0.31 7.43 5.60
CA HIS A 135 0.49 6.42 6.27
C HIS A 135 -0.37 5.22 6.69
N SER A 136 -1.52 5.49 7.31
CA SER A 136 -2.47 4.44 7.73
C SER A 136 -3.08 3.66 6.55
N MET A 137 -3.14 4.26 5.37
CA MET A 137 -3.51 3.59 4.12
C MET A 137 -2.35 2.78 3.51
N GLY A 138 -1.15 2.88 4.08
CA GLY A 138 0.06 2.23 3.59
C GLY A 138 0.62 2.85 2.31
N LEU A 139 0.26 4.09 1.97
CA LEU A 139 0.69 4.76 0.74
C LEU A 139 2.02 5.50 0.87
N VAL A 140 2.37 5.94 2.09
CA VAL A 140 3.57 6.73 2.38
C VAL A 140 4.28 6.20 3.61
N ASN A 141 5.58 6.43 3.67
CA ASN A 141 6.40 6.23 4.87
C ASN A 141 6.58 7.58 5.60
N LEU A 142 6.62 7.55 6.93
CA LEU A 142 6.88 8.73 7.76
C LEU A 142 8.37 8.84 8.08
N GLN A 143 8.95 10.02 7.84
CA GLN A 143 10.33 10.37 8.17
C GLN A 143 10.33 11.66 8.98
N GLY A 144 10.17 11.54 10.31
CA GLY A 144 9.96 12.69 11.17
C GLY A 144 8.67 13.44 10.82
N HIS A 145 8.79 14.69 10.36
CA HIS A 145 7.67 15.53 9.92
C HIS A 145 7.44 15.50 8.41
N GLN A 146 8.18 14.66 7.69
CA GLN A 146 8.10 14.52 6.25
C GLN A 146 7.56 13.14 5.87
N VAL A 147 7.05 13.04 4.66
CA VAL A 147 6.58 11.80 4.06
C VAL A 147 7.37 11.48 2.81
N THR A 148 7.51 10.18 2.53
CA THR A 148 8.00 9.67 1.25
C THR A 148 6.99 8.69 0.67
N LEU A 149 6.91 8.61 -0.65
CA LEU A 149 6.12 7.58 -1.30
C LEU A 149 6.65 6.20 -0.91
N ARG A 150 5.74 5.25 -0.62
CA ARG A 150 6.15 3.94 -0.09
C ARG A 150 6.82 3.03 -1.13
N CYS A 151 6.32 3.00 -2.36
CA CYS A 151 6.91 2.17 -3.40
C CYS A 151 6.61 2.68 -4.81
N GLN A 152 7.38 2.17 -5.78
CA GLN A 152 7.30 2.56 -7.19
C GLN A 152 5.98 2.13 -7.85
N LEU A 153 5.41 0.98 -7.45
CA LEU A 153 4.10 0.51 -7.91
C LEU A 153 3.02 1.59 -7.74
N TYR A 154 3.01 2.26 -6.57
CA TYR A 154 2.05 3.32 -6.30
C TYR A 154 2.32 4.54 -7.18
N ARG A 155 3.59 4.91 -7.41
CA ARG A 155 3.94 6.02 -8.31
C ARG A 155 3.31 5.79 -9.68
N GLU A 156 3.60 4.65 -10.28
CA GLU A 156 3.20 4.32 -11.65
C GLU A 156 1.68 4.29 -11.81
N TYR A 157 0.99 3.58 -10.91
CA TYR A 157 -0.46 3.45 -11.00
C TYR A 157 -1.17 4.79 -10.76
N PHE A 158 -0.85 5.50 -9.68
CA PHE A 158 -1.60 6.70 -9.30
C PHE A 158 -1.26 7.90 -10.17
N GLN A 159 -0.02 8.04 -10.66
CA GLN A 159 0.34 9.08 -11.60
C GLN A 159 -0.51 9.00 -12.88
N ALA A 160 -0.69 7.80 -13.44
CA ALA A 160 -1.57 7.59 -14.58
C ALA A 160 -3.03 7.95 -14.27
N ARG A 161 -3.53 7.62 -13.08
CA ARG A 161 -4.91 7.96 -12.66
C ARG A 161 -5.14 9.47 -12.50
N PHE A 162 -4.17 10.18 -11.92
CA PHE A 162 -4.26 11.65 -11.78
C PHE A 162 -4.20 12.38 -13.12
N GLN A 163 -3.55 11.81 -14.15
CA GLN A 163 -3.54 12.37 -15.51
C GLN A 163 -4.83 12.12 -16.29
N GLN A 164 -5.59 11.08 -15.93
CA GLN A 164 -6.83 10.67 -16.61
C GLN A 164 -8.09 11.32 -16.03
N THR A 165 -7.98 12.05 -14.92
CA THR A 165 -9.11 12.72 -14.29
C THR A 165 -9.25 14.13 -14.90
N PRO A 166 -10.31 14.43 -15.67
CA PRO A 166 -10.55 15.75 -16.23
C PRO A 166 -10.89 16.81 -15.16
#